data_AF-X1S981-F1
#
_entry.id   AF-X1S981-F1
#
_cell.length_a   1.000
_cell.length_b   1.000
_cell.length_c   1.000
_cell.angle_alpha   90.00
_cell.angle_beta   90.00
_cell.angle_gamma   90.00
#
_symmetry.space_group_name_H-M   'P 1'
#
loop_
_entity.id
_entity.type
_entity.pdbx_description
1 polymer ?
#
loop_
_entity_poly.entity_id
_entity_poly.type
_entity_poly.pdbx_seq_one_letter_code
_entity_poly.pdbx_strand_id
1 'polypeptide(L)'
;MRCGKTTILEHEGKEIEVDGPEYESVAAFGPLCGVNDSKDVILSHHMCNVYGFDTISGGVSIAFLIYLVENNLGIDEIKSHLKDIEIGEIKWGNGDLLLKLIDKIAKKEGIGNILSEGVRTMAKEFDVDPELAAHVKGLEMPMHDPRAFAGQALSYITCYVGASHEKCDWFSAEAGTLAYPQLRIKSGDRTSIKGKEKGVIALQNIRAIDDSAVNCNFLNPSLEHIIKH
;
A
#
# COMPACT_ATOMS: atom_id res chain seq x y z
N MET A 1 -8.95 -8.43 -20.78
CA MET A 1 -7.83 -7.60 -20.25
C MET A 1 -6.73 -8.56 -19.79
N ARG A 2 -5.45 -8.26 -20.06
CA ARG A 2 -4.29 -9.05 -19.60
C ARG A 2 -3.41 -8.15 -18.74
N CYS A 3 -3.84 -7.87 -17.50
CA CYS A 3 -3.19 -6.88 -16.63
C CYS A 3 -1.98 -7.43 -15.88
N GLY A 4 -1.94 -8.75 -15.65
CA GLY A 4 -0.79 -9.43 -15.06
C GLY A 4 0.46 -9.24 -15.91
N LYS A 5 1.61 -9.16 -15.23
CA LYS A 5 2.92 -8.88 -15.83
C LYS A 5 3.87 -10.01 -15.49
N THR A 6 4.72 -10.38 -16.43
CA THR A 6 5.85 -11.28 -16.18
C THR A 6 7.12 -10.50 -16.42
N THR A 7 7.98 -10.42 -15.41
CA THR A 7 9.26 -9.74 -15.47
C THR A 7 10.39 -10.75 -15.38
N ILE A 8 11.40 -10.63 -16.23
CA ILE A 8 12.58 -11.49 -16.25
C ILE A 8 13.78 -10.64 -15.84
N LEU A 9 14.58 -11.14 -14.89
CA LEU A 9 15.79 -10.47 -14.42
C LEU A 9 16.86 -11.48 -14.01
N GLU A 10 18.12 -11.03 -13.96
CA GLU A 10 19.23 -11.81 -13.43
C GLU A 10 19.47 -11.48 -11.95
N HIS A 11 19.47 -12.51 -11.09
CA HIS A 11 19.80 -12.41 -9.67
C HIS A 11 20.74 -13.55 -9.28
N GLU A 12 21.84 -13.23 -8.59
CA GLU A 12 22.87 -14.21 -8.19
C GLU A 12 23.37 -15.12 -9.33
N GLY A 13 23.52 -14.56 -10.54
CA GLY A 13 24.00 -15.28 -11.72
C GLY A 13 22.98 -16.25 -12.33
N LYS A 14 21.71 -16.16 -11.93
CA LYS A 14 20.60 -16.94 -12.50
C LYS A 14 19.53 -16.01 -13.04
N GLU A 15 18.98 -16.37 -14.19
CA GLU A 15 17.74 -15.77 -14.67
C GLU A 15 16.57 -16.26 -13.80
N ILE A 16 15.74 -15.32 -13.34
CA ILE A 16 14.52 -15.60 -12.60
C ILE A 16 13.34 -14.94 -13.31
N GLU A 17 12.20 -15.62 -13.25
CA GLU A 17 10.91 -15.13 -13.74
C GLU A 17 10.05 -14.73 -12.55
N VAL A 18 9.50 -13.51 -12.59
CA VAL A 18 8.69 -12.92 -11.52
C VAL A 18 7.33 -12.53 -12.08
N ASP A 19 6.25 -13.00 -11.45
CA ASP A 19 4.90 -12.48 -11.67
C ASP A 19 4.78 -11.13 -10.95
N GLY A 20 4.35 -10.09 -11.67
CA GLY A 20 4.39 -8.68 -11.24
C GLY A 20 5.69 -7.96 -11.63
N PRO A 21 6.03 -6.85 -10.93
CA PRO A 21 5.29 -6.23 -9.84
C PRO A 21 4.06 -5.44 -10.32
N GLU A 22 3.05 -5.36 -9.45
CA GLU A 22 1.89 -4.48 -9.63
C GLU A 22 2.19 -3.05 -9.17
N TYR A 23 1.34 -2.08 -9.56
CA TYR A 23 1.53 -0.65 -9.26
C TYR A 23 1.82 -0.38 -7.78
N GLU A 24 1.00 -0.94 -6.90
CA GLU A 24 1.12 -0.77 -5.45
C GLU A 24 2.45 -1.30 -4.91
N SER A 25 2.91 -2.46 -5.38
CA SER A 25 4.20 -3.01 -4.97
C SER A 25 5.37 -2.18 -5.47
N VAL A 26 5.30 -1.68 -6.72
CA VAL A 26 6.32 -0.78 -7.26
C VAL A 26 6.39 0.49 -6.43
N ALA A 27 5.24 1.09 -6.11
CA ALA A 27 5.19 2.35 -5.37
C ALA A 27 5.61 2.18 -3.90
N ALA A 28 5.20 1.08 -3.24
CA ALA A 28 5.53 0.80 -1.83
C ALA A 28 7.03 0.51 -1.61
N PHE A 29 7.68 -0.20 -2.53
CA PHE A 29 9.10 -0.54 -2.40
C PHE A 29 10.04 0.42 -3.14
N GLY A 30 9.54 1.15 -4.13
CA GLY A 30 10.31 2.15 -4.86
C GLY A 30 10.21 3.53 -4.21
N PRO A 31 9.37 4.45 -4.76
CA PRO A 31 9.31 5.85 -4.33
C PRO A 31 8.98 6.03 -2.84
N LEU A 32 8.14 5.19 -2.23
CA LEU A 32 7.83 5.30 -0.80
C LEU A 32 9.07 5.06 0.07
N CYS A 33 9.92 4.08 -0.28
CA CYS A 33 11.17 3.79 0.41
C CYS A 33 12.37 4.58 -0.13
N GLY A 34 12.16 5.45 -1.13
CA GLY A 34 13.22 6.19 -1.83
C GLY A 34 14.13 5.35 -2.72
N VAL A 35 13.77 4.10 -3.02
CA VAL A 35 14.57 3.18 -3.85
C VAL A 35 14.23 3.40 -5.32
N ASN A 36 15.25 3.66 -6.13
CA ASN A 36 15.10 3.94 -7.57
C ASN A 36 15.61 2.81 -8.47
N ASP A 37 16.29 1.81 -7.90
CA ASP A 37 16.74 0.65 -8.67
C ASP A 37 15.55 -0.31 -8.88
N SER A 38 15.20 -0.55 -10.15
CA SER A 38 14.07 -1.40 -10.49
C SER A 38 14.31 -2.86 -10.11
N LYS A 39 15.55 -3.34 -10.13
CA LYS A 39 15.90 -4.70 -9.74
C LYS A 39 15.57 -4.94 -8.27
N ASP A 40 15.95 -4.02 -7.39
CA ASP A 40 15.66 -4.12 -5.95
C ASP A 40 14.15 -4.10 -5.68
N VAL A 41 13.40 -3.27 -6.41
CA VAL A 41 11.93 -3.21 -6.31
C VAL A 41 11.27 -4.51 -6.78
N ILE A 42 11.73 -5.05 -7.92
CA ILE A 42 11.20 -6.32 -8.46
C ILE A 42 11.52 -7.48 -7.52
N LEU A 43 12.74 -7.54 -6.97
CA LEU A 43 13.13 -8.55 -6.00
C LEU A 43 12.35 -8.43 -4.70
N SER A 44 12.12 -7.22 -4.20
CA SER A 44 11.29 -6.98 -3.01
C SER A 44 9.87 -7.51 -3.19
N HIS A 45 9.25 -7.21 -4.33
CA HIS A 45 7.95 -7.78 -4.69
C HIS A 45 8.00 -9.31 -4.79
N HIS A 46 9.00 -9.86 -5.48
CA HIS A 46 9.17 -11.31 -5.62
C HIS A 46 9.29 -12.01 -4.27
N MET A 47 10.09 -11.48 -3.34
CA MET A 47 10.25 -12.03 -2.00
C MET A 47 8.93 -12.01 -1.22
N CYS A 48 8.13 -10.95 -1.34
CA CYS A 48 6.80 -10.91 -0.72
C CYS A 48 5.87 -11.98 -1.28
N ASN A 49 5.90 -12.22 -2.60
CA ASN A 49 5.12 -13.31 -3.23
C ASN A 49 5.59 -14.68 -2.73
N VAL A 50 6.91 -14.91 -2.62
CA VAL A 50 7.49 -16.17 -2.15
C VAL A 50 7.17 -16.41 -0.67
N TYR A 51 7.28 -15.39 0.17
CA TYR A 51 7.02 -15.49 1.61
C TYR A 51 5.53 -15.43 1.97
N GLY A 52 4.70 -14.87 1.09
CA GLY A 52 3.25 -14.80 1.26
C GLY A 52 2.78 -13.69 2.20
N PHE A 53 3.35 -12.49 2.09
CA PHE A 53 2.86 -11.31 2.84
C PHE A 53 2.64 -10.09 1.95
N ASP A 54 1.84 -9.14 2.43
CA ASP A 54 1.37 -7.99 1.65
C ASP A 54 2.49 -6.97 1.36
N THR A 55 2.65 -6.63 0.08
CA THR A 55 3.64 -5.64 -0.38
C THR A 55 3.37 -4.22 0.12
N ILE A 56 2.10 -3.83 0.27
CA ILE A 56 1.75 -2.47 0.72
C ILE A 56 2.13 -2.33 2.19
N SER A 57 1.59 -3.21 3.04
CA SER A 57 1.84 -3.18 4.48
C SER A 57 3.33 -3.38 4.80
N GLY A 58 4.00 -4.27 4.07
CA GLY A 58 5.45 -4.47 4.19
C GLY A 58 6.26 -3.22 3.83
N GLY A 59 5.99 -2.60 2.67
CA GLY A 59 6.67 -1.39 2.23
C GLY A 59 6.41 -0.19 3.14
N VAL A 60 5.16 0.01 3.58
CA VAL A 60 4.79 1.09 4.51
C VAL A 60 5.43 0.89 5.89
N SER A 61 5.52 -0.35 6.38
CA SER A 61 6.22 -0.65 7.64
C SER A 61 7.71 -0.34 7.54
N ILE A 62 8.37 -0.72 6.44
CA ILE A 62 9.79 -0.41 6.24
C ILE A 62 10.01 1.10 6.09
N ALA A 63 9.18 1.79 5.30
CA ALA A 63 9.25 3.24 5.16
C ALA A 63 9.03 3.97 6.50
N PHE A 64 8.11 3.47 7.34
CA PHE A 64 7.90 4.04 8.67
C PHE A 64 9.13 3.87 9.57
N LEU A 65 9.77 2.69 9.57
CA LEU A 65 11.04 2.49 10.28
C LEU A 65 12.12 3.49 9.81
N ILE A 66 12.29 3.66 8.50
CA ILE A 66 13.26 4.61 7.93
C ILE A 66 12.95 6.04 8.36
N TYR A 67 11.68 6.43 8.30
CA TYR A 67 11.22 7.75 8.74
C TYR A 67 11.56 8.02 10.21
N LEU A 68 11.29 7.07 11.11
CA LEU A 68 11.58 7.23 12.53
C LEU A 68 13.09 7.40 12.79
N VAL A 69 13.92 6.58 12.14
CA VAL A 69 15.38 6.66 12.29
C VAL A 69 15.93 7.99 11.77
N GLU A 70 15.55 8.41 10.55
CA GLU A 70 16.02 9.66 9.93
C GLU A 70 15.58 10.90 10.71
N ASN A 71 14.51 10.82 11.51
CA ASN A 71 14.02 11.90 12.36
C ASN A 71 14.44 11.78 13.84
N ASN A 72 15.29 10.81 14.19
CA ASN A 72 15.75 10.55 15.55
C ASN A 72 14.62 10.25 16.55
N LEU A 73 13.63 9.45 16.15
CA LEU A 73 12.46 9.07 16.96
C LEU A 73 12.53 7.59 17.36
N GLY A 74 12.28 7.26 18.64
CA GLY A 74 12.25 5.88 19.14
C GLY A 74 13.58 5.13 18.98
N ILE A 75 14.71 5.85 18.97
CA ILE A 75 16.01 5.31 18.56
C ILE A 75 16.51 4.22 19.50
N ASP A 76 16.30 4.37 20.80
CA ASP A 76 16.79 3.41 21.80
C ASP A 76 16.01 2.09 21.72
N GLU A 77 14.69 2.19 21.56
CA GLU A 77 13.77 1.09 21.33
C GLU A 77 14.16 0.36 20.03
N ILE A 78 14.27 1.08 18.92
CA ILE A 78 14.67 0.52 17.62
C ILE A 78 16.01 -0.22 17.75
N LYS A 79 17.05 0.41 18.32
CA LYS A 79 18.37 -0.21 18.51
C LYS A 79 18.31 -1.49 19.33
N SER A 80 17.43 -1.57 20.33
CA SER A 80 17.30 -2.76 21.18
C SER A 80 16.84 -4.00 20.40
N HIS A 81 16.21 -3.81 19.23
CA HIS A 81 15.74 -4.88 18.36
C HIS A 81 16.65 -5.14 17.15
N LEU A 82 17.62 -4.26 16.89
CA LEU A 82 18.65 -4.48 15.87
C LEU A 82 19.63 -5.56 16.34
N LYS A 83 20.02 -6.45 15.43
CA LYS A 83 21.02 -7.50 15.69
C LYS A 83 22.19 -7.40 14.72
N ASP A 84 21.88 -7.41 13.44
CA ASP A 84 22.79 -7.53 12.30
C ASP A 84 22.55 -6.44 11.25
N ILE A 85 21.80 -5.40 11.62
CA ILE A 85 21.60 -4.19 10.83
C ILE A 85 22.11 -3.05 11.71
N GLU A 86 23.07 -2.29 11.21
CA GLU A 86 23.50 -1.07 11.89
C GLU A 86 22.46 0.03 11.67
N ILE A 87 22.22 0.85 12.69
CA ILE A 87 21.23 1.92 12.57
C ILE A 87 21.53 2.90 11.42
N GLY A 88 22.81 3.11 11.09
CA GLY A 88 23.23 3.95 9.98
C GLY A 88 22.96 3.36 8.59
N GLU A 89 22.64 2.07 8.49
CA GLU A 89 22.14 1.46 7.26
C GLU A 89 20.68 1.85 6.99
N ILE A 90 19.91 2.18 8.03
CA ILE A 90 18.48 2.49 7.98
C ILE A 90 18.27 3.93 7.47
N LYS A 91 18.25 4.07 6.14
CA LYS A 91 18.10 5.35 5.44
C LYS A 91 17.32 5.16 4.13
N TRP A 92 16.76 6.26 3.63
CA TRP A 92 16.04 6.27 2.35
C TRP A 92 16.93 5.81 1.19
N GLY A 93 16.35 5.05 0.26
CA GLY A 93 17.02 4.62 -0.97
C GLY A 93 18.05 3.51 -0.81
N ASN A 94 18.12 2.84 0.34
CA ASN A 94 18.97 1.68 0.54
C ASN A 94 18.25 0.37 0.12
N GLY A 95 18.45 -0.06 -1.13
CA GLY A 95 17.84 -1.28 -1.68
C GLY A 95 18.31 -2.58 -1.01
N ASP A 96 19.59 -2.69 -0.66
CA ASP A 96 20.12 -3.86 0.06
C ASP A 96 19.46 -4.02 1.44
N LEU A 97 19.27 -2.91 2.17
CA LEU A 97 18.53 -2.91 3.43
C LEU A 97 17.10 -3.39 3.22
N LEU A 98 16.43 -2.91 2.17
CA LEU A 98 15.04 -3.26 1.89
C LEU A 98 14.87 -4.79 1.76
N LEU A 99 15.73 -5.45 0.98
CA LEU A 99 15.73 -6.91 0.81
C LEU A 99 16.02 -7.63 2.13
N LYS A 100 17.00 -7.15 2.92
CA LYS A 100 17.31 -7.70 4.26
C LYS A 100 16.12 -7.59 5.22
N LEU A 101 15.43 -6.45 5.24
CA LEU A 101 14.29 -6.23 6.13
C LEU A 101 13.09 -7.10 5.75
N ILE A 102 12.81 -7.28 4.45
CA ILE A 102 11.77 -8.20 3.96
C ILE A 102 12.04 -9.63 4.44
N ASP A 103 13.28 -10.12 4.31
CA ASP A 103 13.66 -11.44 4.83
C ASP A 103 13.45 -11.57 6.34
N LYS A 104 13.81 -10.53 7.10
CA LYS A 104 13.61 -10.50 8.57
C LYS A 104 12.14 -10.45 8.97
N ILE A 105 11.31 -9.73 8.23
CA ILE A 105 9.85 -9.69 8.45
C ILE A 105 9.28 -11.09 8.27
N ALA A 106 9.61 -11.74 7.14
CA ALA A 106 9.12 -13.08 6.84
C ALA A 106 9.51 -14.12 7.91
N LYS A 107 10.71 -14.00 8.47
CA LYS A 107 11.23 -14.91 9.50
C LYS A 107 10.91 -14.47 10.93
N LYS A 108 10.30 -13.29 11.13
CA LYS A 108 10.10 -12.63 12.43
C LYS A 108 11.38 -12.55 13.27
N GLU A 109 12.49 -12.17 12.65
CA GLU A 109 13.80 -12.12 13.29
C GLU A 109 14.24 -10.70 13.65
N GLY A 110 14.60 -10.49 14.92
CA GLY A 110 15.07 -9.18 15.42
C GLY A 110 14.01 -8.10 15.21
N ILE A 111 14.41 -6.97 14.62
CA ILE A 111 13.51 -5.87 14.24
C ILE A 111 12.35 -6.34 13.34
N GLY A 112 12.56 -7.39 12.53
CA GLY A 112 11.54 -7.98 11.66
C GLY A 112 10.33 -8.52 12.41
N ASN A 113 10.49 -8.96 13.66
CA ASN A 113 9.36 -9.37 14.50
C ASN A 113 8.36 -8.21 14.70
N ILE A 114 8.86 -6.99 14.93
CA ILE A 114 8.01 -5.82 15.16
C ILE A 114 7.43 -5.29 13.85
N LEU A 115 8.24 -5.23 12.79
CA LEU A 115 7.76 -4.79 11.47
C LEU A 115 6.66 -5.72 10.92
N SER A 116 6.67 -7.01 11.29
CA SER A 116 5.63 -7.96 10.90
C SER A 116 4.25 -7.70 11.52
N GLU A 117 4.16 -6.82 12.53
CA GLU A 117 2.92 -6.52 13.26
C GLU A 117 2.25 -5.20 12.80
N GLY A 118 2.80 -4.54 11.78
CA GLY A 118 2.24 -3.35 11.13
C GLY A 118 2.48 -2.03 11.88
N VAL A 119 2.30 -0.90 11.19
CA VAL A 119 2.71 0.43 11.66
C VAL A 119 1.99 0.88 12.93
N ARG A 120 0.74 0.43 13.14
CA ARG A 120 0.00 0.68 14.38
C ARG A 120 0.72 0.11 15.60
N THR A 121 1.24 -1.10 15.46
CA THR A 121 1.93 -1.82 16.53
C THR A 121 3.33 -1.27 16.67
N MET A 122 4.03 -1.05 15.55
CA MET A 122 5.36 -0.42 15.54
C MET A 122 5.38 0.90 16.33
N ALA A 123 4.39 1.77 16.15
CA ALA A 123 4.35 3.05 16.86
C ALA A 123 4.31 2.87 18.39
N LYS A 124 3.63 1.83 18.89
CA LYS A 124 3.59 1.50 20.32
C LYS A 124 4.89 0.86 20.79
N GLU A 125 5.42 -0.11 20.04
CA GLU A 125 6.63 -0.84 20.42
C GLU A 125 7.89 0.05 20.40
N PHE A 126 7.92 1.06 19.54
CA PHE A 126 9.01 2.04 19.48
C PHE A 126 8.77 3.29 20.34
N ASP A 127 7.72 3.32 21.15
CA ASP A 127 7.34 4.44 22.02
C ASP A 127 7.31 5.81 21.29
N VAL A 128 6.70 5.84 20.11
CA VAL A 128 6.55 7.06 19.30
C VAL A 128 5.09 7.48 19.18
N ASP A 129 4.86 8.74 18.78
CA ASP A 129 3.52 9.27 18.57
C ASP A 129 2.73 8.40 17.57
N PRO A 130 1.59 7.79 17.97
CA PRO A 130 0.75 6.98 17.08
C PRO A 130 0.27 7.72 15.83
N GLU A 131 0.16 9.05 15.86
CA GLU A 131 -0.26 9.87 14.71
C GLU A 131 0.80 9.92 13.59
N LEU A 132 2.03 9.47 13.85
CA LEU A 132 3.05 9.31 12.81
C LEU A 132 2.81 8.07 11.92
N ALA A 133 2.03 7.10 12.40
CA ALA A 133 1.74 5.87 11.68
C ALA A 133 0.59 6.05 10.68
N ALA A 134 0.91 6.07 9.38
CA ALA A 134 -0.08 6.26 8.31
C ALA A 134 -0.96 5.01 8.09
N HIS A 135 -2.07 4.92 8.84
CA HIS A 135 -3.05 3.83 8.73
C HIS A 135 -4.50 4.30 8.92
N VAL A 136 -5.47 3.49 8.49
CA VAL A 136 -6.86 3.61 8.96
C VAL A 136 -7.32 2.26 9.51
N LYS A 137 -7.86 2.27 10.74
CA LYS A 137 -8.25 1.05 11.48
C LYS A 137 -7.11 0.03 11.68
N GLY A 138 -5.88 0.42 11.41
CA GLY A 138 -4.66 -0.40 11.59
C GLY A 138 -4.12 -0.95 10.29
N LEU A 139 -4.86 -0.81 9.19
CA LEU A 139 -4.40 -1.14 7.84
C LEU A 139 -3.65 0.05 7.26
N GLU A 140 -2.42 -0.21 6.80
CA GLU A 140 -1.50 0.74 6.19
C GLU A 140 -2.12 1.45 4.98
N MET A 141 -1.78 2.73 4.81
CA MET A 141 -2.26 3.50 3.66
C MET A 141 -1.64 3.00 2.34
N PRO A 142 -2.45 2.78 1.29
CA PRO A 142 -1.96 2.36 -0.02
C PRO A 142 -1.44 3.57 -0.82
N MET A 143 -0.94 3.34 -2.03
CA MET A 143 -0.11 4.29 -2.79
C MET A 143 -0.89 5.40 -3.51
N HIS A 144 -1.98 5.88 -2.89
CA HIS A 144 -2.77 7.01 -3.37
C HIS A 144 -2.98 8.05 -2.25
N ASP A 145 -2.27 9.17 -2.36
CA ASP A 145 -2.28 10.22 -1.34
C ASP A 145 -3.65 10.94 -1.27
N PRO A 146 -4.39 10.85 -0.14
CA PRO A 146 -5.70 11.47 0.01
C PRO A 146 -5.65 13.01 0.00
N ARG A 147 -4.49 13.63 0.17
CA ARG A 147 -4.33 15.10 0.04
C ARG A 147 -4.52 15.56 -1.41
N ALA A 148 -4.23 14.68 -2.38
CA ALA A 148 -4.49 14.95 -3.80
C ALA A 148 -5.92 14.61 -4.22
N PHE A 149 -6.59 13.71 -3.47
CA PHE A 149 -7.91 13.18 -3.77
C PHE A 149 -8.77 13.08 -2.49
N ALA A 150 -9.43 14.18 -2.13
CA ALA A 150 -10.17 14.29 -0.88
C ALA A 150 -11.32 13.28 -0.77
N GLY A 151 -11.93 12.88 -1.89
CA GLY A 151 -12.93 11.80 -1.88
C GLY A 151 -12.31 10.44 -1.56
N GLN A 152 -11.04 10.21 -1.93
CA GLN A 152 -10.29 9.02 -1.50
C GLN A 152 -10.06 9.03 0.01
N ALA A 153 -9.83 10.19 0.61
CA ALA A 153 -9.78 10.33 2.07
C ALA A 153 -11.07 9.82 2.73
N LEU A 154 -12.23 10.24 2.20
CA LEU A 154 -13.54 9.77 2.68
C LEU A 154 -13.70 8.25 2.51
N SER A 155 -13.22 7.70 1.38
CA SER A 155 -13.22 6.26 1.13
C SER A 155 -12.40 5.50 2.18
N TYR A 156 -11.19 5.94 2.49
CA TYR A 156 -10.33 5.27 3.48
C TYR A 156 -10.96 5.30 4.88
N ILE A 157 -11.42 6.46 5.36
CA ILE A 157 -11.96 6.57 6.73
C ILE A 157 -13.25 5.76 6.94
N THR A 158 -14.09 5.66 5.90
CA THR A 158 -15.37 4.93 5.97
C THR A 158 -15.27 3.45 5.61
N CYS A 159 -14.21 3.01 4.92
CA CYS A 159 -14.03 1.62 4.52
C CYS A 159 -14.03 0.66 5.72
N TYR A 160 -14.74 -0.45 5.60
CA TYR A 160 -14.95 -1.42 6.69
C TYR A 160 -13.69 -2.21 7.07
N VAL A 161 -12.70 -2.32 6.17
CA VAL A 161 -11.43 -3.03 6.45
C VAL A 161 -10.28 -2.12 6.90
N GLY A 162 -10.39 -0.81 6.70
CA GLY A 162 -9.28 0.15 6.90
C GLY A 162 -8.92 0.88 5.60
N ALA A 163 -7.69 1.38 5.49
CA ALA A 163 -7.27 2.14 4.31
C ALA A 163 -7.11 1.23 3.07
N SER A 164 -8.20 0.97 2.35
CA SER A 164 -8.17 0.14 1.13
C SER A 164 -8.68 0.94 -0.06
N HIS A 165 -7.88 0.99 -1.13
CA HIS A 165 -8.29 1.58 -2.40
C HIS A 165 -9.16 0.60 -3.21
N GLU A 166 -8.97 -0.71 -3.06
CA GLU A 166 -9.79 -1.74 -3.73
C GLU A 166 -11.26 -1.71 -3.28
N LYS A 167 -11.54 -1.42 -2.01
CA LYS A 167 -12.93 -1.35 -1.52
C LYS A 167 -13.67 -0.09 -1.95
N CYS A 168 -12.94 0.92 -2.44
CA CYS A 168 -13.49 2.12 -3.07
C CYS A 168 -12.35 2.95 -3.68
N ASP A 169 -12.18 2.81 -5.00
CA ASP A 169 -11.14 3.45 -5.80
C ASP A 169 -11.61 4.84 -6.28
N TRP A 170 -12.04 5.68 -5.34
CA TRP A 170 -12.62 6.99 -5.65
C TRP A 170 -11.63 7.94 -6.36
N PHE A 171 -10.32 7.75 -6.14
CA PHE A 171 -9.29 8.43 -6.91
C PHE A 171 -9.46 8.23 -8.42
N SER A 172 -9.93 7.06 -8.88
CA SER A 172 -10.24 6.77 -10.29
C SER A 172 -11.38 7.65 -10.81
N ALA A 173 -12.41 7.87 -9.98
CA ALA A 173 -13.52 8.74 -10.34
C ALA A 173 -13.06 10.20 -10.49
N GLU A 174 -12.23 10.67 -9.57
CA GLU A 174 -11.69 12.03 -9.59
C GLU A 174 -10.68 12.24 -10.73
N ALA A 175 -9.84 11.24 -11.02
CA ALA A 175 -8.93 11.22 -12.17
C ALA A 175 -9.67 11.08 -13.52
N GLY A 176 -10.96 10.79 -13.51
CA GLY A 176 -11.79 10.65 -14.72
C GLY A 176 -11.62 9.32 -15.45
N THR A 177 -11.00 8.32 -14.83
CA THR A 177 -10.83 6.96 -15.38
C THR A 177 -11.99 6.03 -15.04
N LEU A 178 -12.85 6.41 -14.09
CA LEU A 178 -14.07 5.71 -13.71
C LEU A 178 -15.27 6.67 -13.67
N ALA A 179 -16.39 6.30 -14.30
CA ALA A 179 -17.60 7.12 -14.23
C ALA A 179 -18.88 6.29 -14.29
N TYR A 180 -19.75 6.50 -13.29
CA TYR A 180 -21.15 6.10 -13.29
C TYR A 180 -22.02 7.30 -12.87
N PRO A 181 -22.29 8.24 -13.81
CA PRO A 181 -22.94 9.51 -13.47
C PRO A 181 -24.29 9.36 -12.77
N GLN A 182 -25.06 8.32 -13.13
CA GLN A 182 -26.36 8.04 -12.53
C GLN A 182 -26.28 7.61 -11.05
N LEU A 183 -25.13 7.09 -10.64
CA LEU A 183 -24.81 6.76 -9.26
C LEU A 183 -24.00 7.86 -8.57
N ARG A 184 -23.88 9.04 -9.20
CA ARG A 184 -23.10 10.19 -8.72
C ARG A 184 -21.60 9.90 -8.62
N ILE A 185 -21.12 8.87 -9.32
CA ILE A 185 -19.69 8.53 -9.43
C ILE A 185 -19.18 9.24 -10.69
N LYS A 186 -18.48 10.35 -10.49
CA LYS A 186 -17.99 11.21 -11.58
C LYS A 186 -16.83 12.07 -11.09
N SER A 187 -16.04 12.57 -12.04
CA SER A 187 -15.01 13.55 -11.74
C SER A 187 -15.60 14.87 -11.20
N GLY A 188 -14.79 15.61 -10.46
CA GLY A 188 -15.14 16.86 -9.80
C GLY A 188 -13.92 17.48 -9.12
N ASP A 189 -14.15 18.49 -8.29
CA ASP A 189 -13.06 19.11 -7.50
C ASP A 189 -12.42 18.08 -6.58
N ARG A 190 -11.20 17.64 -6.90
CA ARG A 190 -10.44 16.64 -6.14
C ARG A 190 -10.03 17.09 -4.74
N THR A 191 -10.11 18.38 -4.42
CA THR A 191 -9.65 18.92 -3.12
C THR A 191 -10.75 19.03 -2.07
N SER A 192 -12.02 18.77 -2.44
CA SER A 192 -13.17 18.92 -1.55
C SER A 192 -13.93 17.62 -1.36
N ILE A 193 -14.34 17.27 -0.14
CA ILE A 193 -15.20 16.09 0.11
C ILE A 193 -16.66 16.36 -0.27
N LYS A 194 -17.07 17.63 -0.26
CA LYS A 194 -18.49 18.03 -0.30
C LYS A 194 -19.19 17.50 -1.56
N GLY A 195 -20.28 16.76 -1.35
CA GLY A 195 -21.12 16.24 -2.44
C GLY A 195 -20.65 14.90 -3.02
N LYS A 196 -19.58 14.31 -2.47
CA LYS A 196 -19.05 13.00 -2.89
C LYS A 196 -19.61 11.85 -2.06
N GLU A 197 -20.26 12.13 -0.94
CA GLU A 197 -20.65 11.16 0.08
C GLU A 197 -21.55 10.05 -0.51
N LYS A 198 -22.58 10.46 -1.27
CA LYS A 198 -23.48 9.51 -1.92
C LYS A 198 -22.81 8.70 -3.03
N GLY A 199 -21.84 9.29 -3.72
CA GLY A 199 -21.08 8.58 -4.74
C GLY A 199 -20.13 7.57 -4.13
N VAL A 200 -19.42 7.93 -3.06
CA VAL A 200 -18.54 7.01 -2.30
C VAL A 200 -19.33 5.83 -1.76
N ILE A 201 -20.51 6.06 -1.18
CA ILE A 201 -21.43 4.98 -0.76
C ILE A 201 -21.78 4.07 -1.94
N ALA A 202 -22.13 4.65 -3.08
CA ALA A 202 -22.49 3.87 -4.27
C ALA A 202 -21.30 3.05 -4.80
N LEU A 203 -20.10 3.62 -4.83
CA LEU A 203 -18.90 2.91 -5.29
C LEU A 203 -18.52 1.78 -4.33
N GLN A 204 -18.57 2.02 -3.01
CA GLN A 204 -18.39 0.95 -2.01
C GLN A 204 -19.38 -0.20 -2.20
N ASN A 205 -20.65 0.11 -2.50
CA ASN A 205 -21.66 -0.92 -2.77
C ASN A 205 -21.36 -1.71 -4.04
N ILE A 206 -20.90 -1.05 -5.12
CA ILE A 206 -20.48 -1.73 -6.35
C ILE A 206 -19.32 -2.67 -6.05
N ARG A 207 -18.29 -2.21 -5.36
CA ARG A 207 -17.12 -3.04 -4.99
C ARG A 207 -17.51 -4.22 -4.11
N ALA A 208 -18.46 -4.04 -3.19
CA ALA A 208 -18.99 -5.15 -2.39
C ALA A 208 -19.75 -6.18 -3.24
N ILE A 209 -20.49 -5.75 -4.27
CA ILE A 209 -21.15 -6.65 -5.23
C ILE A 209 -20.09 -7.41 -6.04
N ASP A 210 -19.10 -6.71 -6.57
CA ASP A 210 -18.00 -7.30 -7.34
C ASP A 210 -17.24 -8.34 -6.50
N ASP A 211 -16.85 -7.99 -5.27
CA ASP A 211 -16.20 -8.89 -4.31
C ASP A 211 -17.06 -10.14 -4.05
N SER A 212 -18.37 -9.96 -3.83
CA SER A 212 -19.30 -11.07 -3.52
C SER A 212 -19.50 -12.00 -4.72
N ALA A 213 -19.45 -11.45 -5.93
CA ALA A 213 -19.55 -12.20 -7.18
C ALA A 213 -18.20 -12.76 -7.65
N VAL A 214 -17.09 -12.43 -6.97
CA VAL A 214 -15.72 -12.76 -7.39
C VAL A 214 -15.41 -12.15 -8.78
N ASN A 215 -15.90 -10.95 -9.01
CA ASN A 215 -15.62 -10.17 -10.21
C ASN A 215 -14.38 -9.30 -10.01
N CYS A 216 -13.56 -9.18 -11.05
CA CYS A 216 -12.44 -8.26 -11.04
C CYS A 216 -12.94 -6.80 -11.18
N ASN A 217 -12.56 -5.94 -10.23
CA ASN A 217 -12.90 -4.52 -10.22
C ASN A 217 -12.43 -3.77 -11.47
N PHE A 218 -11.37 -4.22 -12.15
CA PHE A 218 -10.89 -3.61 -13.39
C PHE A 218 -11.84 -3.78 -14.57
N LEU A 219 -12.81 -4.70 -14.50
CA LEU A 219 -13.80 -4.84 -15.56
C LEU A 219 -14.69 -3.60 -15.66
N ASN A 220 -15.03 -2.97 -14.53
CA ASN A 220 -15.91 -1.81 -14.43
C ASN A 220 -17.09 -1.88 -15.44
N PRO A 221 -17.95 -2.91 -15.37
CA PRO A 221 -18.97 -3.14 -16.37
C PRO A 221 -19.95 -1.96 -16.44
N SER A 222 -20.57 -1.75 -17.60
CA SER A 222 -21.67 -0.79 -17.72
C SER A 222 -22.84 -1.24 -16.84
N LEU A 223 -23.35 -0.31 -16.03
CA LEU A 223 -24.49 -0.55 -15.13
C LEU A 223 -25.82 -0.05 -15.74
N GLU A 224 -25.85 0.29 -17.02
CA GLU A 224 -27.02 0.86 -17.71
C GLU A 224 -28.28 -0.03 -17.61
N HIS A 225 -28.12 -1.35 -17.53
CA HIS A 225 -29.24 -2.29 -17.43
C HIS A 225 -29.79 -2.40 -16.00
N ILE A 226 -28.97 -2.09 -14.98
CA ILE A 226 -29.35 -2.20 -13.56
C ILE A 226 -30.05 -0.91 -13.09
N ILE A 227 -29.77 0.22 -13.76
CA ILE A 227 -30.23 1.56 -13.35
C ILE A 227 -31.61 1.94 -13.96
N LYS A 228 -32.17 1.12 -14.86
CA LYS A 228 -33.42 1.41 -15.60
C LYS A 228 -34.72 0.98 -14.91
N HIS A 229 -34.69 0.57 -13.65
CA HIS A 229 -35.87 0.19 -12.86
C HIS A 229 -35.91 0.95 -11.54
#